data_AF-A0A7R9WXG4-F1
#
_entry.id   AF-A0A7R9WXG4-F1
#
_cell.length_a   1.000
_cell.length_b   1.000
_cell.length_c   1.000
_cell.angle_alpha   90.00
_cell.angle_beta   90.00
_cell.angle_gamma   90.00
#
_symmetry.space_group_name_H-M   'P 1'
#
loop_
_entity.id
_entity.type
_entity.pdbx_description
1 polymer ?
#
loop_
_entity_poly.entity_id
_entity_poly.type
_entity_poly.pdbx_seq_one_letter_code
_entity_poly.pdbx_strand_id
1 'polypeptide(L)'
;EKYKDGVGCEKTPLKVQDFMGYKSTEDPLFKADKLMVRAATLVDPDDFEAYLEVVEKYKDKADSTAMMAYTSSWGEANPNGGKDVMEDYLEQTRADVVASELYLRQILEFLNLEQLPASKKP
;
A
#
# COMPACT_ATOMS: atom_id res chain seq x y z
N GLU A 1 8.19 35.31 -20.66
CA GLU A 1 8.41 33.93 -20.17
C GLU A 1 7.09 33.31 -19.73
N LYS A 2 6.71 32.16 -20.28
CA LYS A 2 5.55 31.38 -19.82
C LYS A 2 6.05 30.36 -18.81
N TYR A 3 5.61 30.47 -17.57
CA TYR A 3 5.79 29.44 -16.56
C TYR A 3 5.05 28.18 -17.03
N LYS A 4 5.82 27.15 -17.40
CA LYS A 4 5.35 25.76 -17.44
C LYS A 4 5.34 25.28 -15.99
N ASP A 5 4.26 25.53 -15.27
CA ASP A 5 4.04 24.84 -14.01
C ASP A 5 3.74 23.37 -14.30
N GLY A 6 4.57 22.53 -13.70
CA GLY A 6 4.67 21.11 -13.94
C GLY A 6 3.37 20.37 -13.69
N VAL A 7 3.34 19.14 -14.20
CA VAL A 7 2.35 18.11 -13.87
C VAL A 7 2.35 17.93 -12.35
N GLY A 8 1.50 18.69 -11.65
CA GLY A 8 1.38 18.63 -10.20
C GLY A 8 0.96 17.23 -9.80
N CYS A 9 1.67 16.61 -8.86
CA CYS A 9 1.24 15.35 -8.27
C CYS A 9 -0.08 15.60 -7.53
N GLU A 10 -1.21 15.37 -8.22
CA GLU A 10 -2.53 15.50 -7.62
C GLU A 10 -2.62 14.53 -6.44
N LYS A 11 -2.80 15.07 -5.22
CA LYS A 11 -2.97 14.28 -3.99
C LYS A 11 -4.38 13.70 -4.00
N THR A 12 -4.55 12.48 -4.53
CA THR A 12 -5.86 11.82 -4.59
C THR A 12 -5.80 10.43 -3.97
N PRO A 13 -6.89 10.00 -3.29
CA PRO A 13 -6.98 8.64 -2.76
C PRO A 13 -6.98 7.58 -3.86
N LEU A 14 -7.40 7.92 -5.08
CA LEU A 14 -7.39 7.02 -6.22
C LEU A 14 -5.97 6.57 -6.60
N LYS A 15 -4.96 7.45 -6.49
CA LYS A 15 -3.57 7.07 -6.74
C LYS A 15 -3.05 6.08 -5.72
N VAL A 16 -3.46 6.23 -4.46
CA VAL A 16 -3.13 5.28 -3.39
C VAL A 16 -3.78 3.93 -3.67
N GLN A 17 -5.08 3.91 -3.98
CA GLN A 17 -5.79 2.67 -4.30
C GLN A 17 -5.19 1.94 -5.52
N ASP A 18 -4.76 2.68 -6.54
CA ASP A 18 -4.09 2.12 -7.72
C ASP A 18 -2.66 1.61 -7.42
N PHE A 19 -1.95 2.25 -6.49
CA PHE A 19 -0.62 1.81 -6.07
C PHE A 19 -0.67 0.53 -5.26
N MET A 20 -1.66 0.40 -4.38
CA MET A 20 -1.83 -0.74 -3.48
C MET A 20 -2.67 -1.90 -4.08
N GLY A 21 -3.12 -1.76 -5.33
CA GLY A 21 -3.95 -2.76 -6.02
C GLY A 21 -5.39 -2.89 -5.51
N TYR A 22 -5.88 -1.92 -4.73
CA TYR A 22 -7.27 -1.93 -4.24
C TYR A 22 -8.29 -1.37 -5.25
N LYS A 23 -7.82 -0.82 -6.38
CA LYS A 23 -8.69 -0.30 -7.45
C LYS A 23 -9.42 -1.39 -8.23
N SER A 24 -8.89 -2.62 -8.26
CA SER A 24 -9.48 -3.77 -8.96
C SER A 24 -9.24 -5.04 -8.17
N THR A 25 -10.23 -5.94 -8.14
CA THR A 25 -10.05 -7.28 -7.57
C THR A 25 -9.18 -8.20 -8.45
N GLU A 26 -8.87 -7.75 -9.67
CA GLU A 26 -7.99 -8.44 -10.61
C GLU A 26 -6.53 -7.95 -10.53
N ASP A 27 -6.27 -6.91 -9.72
CA ASP A 27 -4.90 -6.44 -9.50
C ASP A 27 -4.11 -7.50 -8.72
N PRO A 28 -2.87 -7.84 -9.13
CA PRO A 28 -2.05 -8.82 -8.42
C PRO A 28 -1.80 -8.51 -6.95
N LEU A 29 -1.85 -7.24 -6.55
CA LEU A 29 -1.67 -6.84 -5.15
C LEU A 29 -2.96 -6.94 -4.33
N PHE A 30 -4.12 -7.15 -4.96
CA PHE A 30 -5.40 -7.28 -4.26
C PHE A 30 -5.38 -8.48 -3.30
N LYS A 31 -5.36 -8.19 -2.00
CA LYS A 31 -5.29 -9.18 -0.92
C LYS A 31 -4.08 -10.12 -1.04
N ALA A 32 -2.92 -9.56 -1.43
CA ALA A 32 -1.66 -10.28 -1.53
C ALA A 32 -1.20 -10.90 -0.20
N ASP A 33 -1.67 -10.37 0.93
CA ASP A 33 -1.44 -10.93 2.27
C ASP A 33 -1.83 -12.41 2.35
N LYS A 34 -2.93 -12.81 1.71
CA LYS A 34 -3.38 -14.21 1.70
C LYS A 34 -2.41 -15.14 0.98
N LEU A 35 -1.76 -14.63 -0.08
CA LEU A 35 -0.72 -15.37 -0.78
C LEU A 35 0.52 -15.48 0.11
N MET A 36 0.92 -14.39 0.77
CA MET A 36 2.08 -14.37 1.67
C MET A 36 1.91 -15.36 2.84
N VAL A 37 0.75 -15.41 3.49
CA VAL A 37 0.48 -16.41 4.55
C VAL A 37 0.65 -17.85 4.03
N ARG A 38 0.22 -18.14 2.80
CA ARG A 38 0.42 -19.48 2.20
C ARG A 38 1.89 -19.75 1.85
N ALA A 39 2.63 -18.72 1.47
CA ALA A 39 4.05 -18.79 1.16
C ALA A 39 4.93 -19.03 2.40
N ALA A 40 4.40 -18.91 3.62
CA ALA A 40 5.14 -19.23 4.85
C ALA A 40 5.75 -20.65 4.86
N THR A 41 5.14 -21.59 4.12
CA THR A 41 5.67 -22.95 3.95
C THR A 41 6.96 -23.05 3.13
N LEU A 42 7.36 -21.96 2.46
CA LEU A 42 8.56 -21.85 1.64
C LEU A 42 9.72 -21.14 2.38
N VAL A 43 9.46 -20.58 3.56
CA VAL A 43 10.43 -19.87 4.38
C VAL A 43 11.23 -20.88 5.21
N ASP A 44 12.46 -20.51 5.58
CA ASP A 44 13.24 -21.27 6.55
C ASP A 44 12.43 -21.48 7.85
N PRO A 45 12.31 -22.73 8.37
CA PRO A 45 11.59 -22.99 9.60
C PRO A 45 12.02 -22.13 10.79
N ASP A 46 13.29 -21.74 10.88
CA ASP A 46 13.82 -20.92 11.97
C ASP A 46 13.32 -19.45 11.88
N ASP A 47 12.94 -19.00 10.67
CA ASP A 47 12.44 -17.66 10.39
C ASP A 47 10.90 -17.58 10.31
N PHE A 48 10.20 -18.70 10.45
CA PHE A 48 8.76 -18.81 10.20
C PHE A 48 7.91 -17.81 11.02
N GLU A 49 8.19 -17.67 12.32
CA GLU A 49 7.46 -16.74 13.19
C GLU A 49 7.73 -15.28 12.83
N ALA A 50 9.00 -14.94 12.57
CA ALA A 50 9.41 -13.59 12.17
C ALA A 50 8.78 -13.19 10.83
N TYR A 51 8.73 -14.14 9.88
CA TYR A 51 8.04 -13.95 8.61
C TYR A 51 6.55 -13.62 8.81
N LEU A 52 5.83 -14.41 9.61
CA LEU A 52 4.41 -14.18 9.84
C LEU A 52 4.13 -12.84 10.54
N GLU A 53 4.99 -12.44 11.47
CA GLU A 53 4.90 -11.12 12.12
C GLU A 53 5.03 -9.98 11.09
N VAL A 54 5.94 -10.11 10.12
CA VAL A 54 6.13 -9.12 9.06
C VAL A 54 4.95 -9.12 8.08
N VAL A 55 4.39 -10.29 7.77
CA VAL A 55 3.16 -10.41 6.95
C VAL A 55 1.97 -9.73 7.64
N GLU A 56 1.83 -9.88 8.96
CA GLU A 56 0.79 -9.19 9.74
C GLU A 56 0.98 -7.67 9.69
N LYS A 57 2.21 -7.19 9.92
CA LYS A 57 2.54 -5.75 9.80
C LYS A 57 2.26 -5.20 8.40
N TYR A 58 2.57 -5.94 7.34
CA TYR A 58 2.24 -5.56 5.97
C TYR A 58 0.73 -5.42 5.80
N LYS A 59 -0.03 -6.44 6.24
CA LYS A 59 -1.49 -6.49 6.13
C LYS A 59 -2.14 -5.31 6.86
N ASP A 60 -1.74 -5.04 8.10
CA ASP A 60 -2.27 -3.93 8.89
C ASP A 60 -2.10 -2.59 8.17
N LYS A 61 -0.93 -2.37 7.55
CA LYS A 61 -0.65 -1.16 6.79
C LYS A 61 -1.40 -1.09 5.46
N ALA A 62 -1.55 -2.21 4.77
CA ALA A 62 -2.31 -2.28 3.54
C ALA A 62 -3.81 -2.02 3.78
N ASP A 63 -4.39 -2.62 4.82
CA ASP A 63 -5.79 -2.41 5.21
C ASP A 63 -6.04 -0.98 5.71
N SER A 64 -5.12 -0.42 6.51
CA SER A 64 -5.17 0.98 6.96
C SER A 64 -5.16 1.94 5.77
N THR A 65 -4.26 1.71 4.81
CA THR A 65 -4.13 2.50 3.57
C THR A 65 -5.41 2.43 2.72
N ALA A 66 -6.01 1.23 2.58
CA ALA A 66 -7.26 1.05 1.85
C ALA A 66 -8.43 1.81 2.50
N MET A 67 -8.54 1.71 3.83
CA MET A 67 -9.59 2.38 4.60
C MET A 67 -9.45 3.90 4.53
N MET A 68 -8.25 4.45 4.76
CA MET A 68 -8.03 5.90 4.72
C MET A 68 -8.23 6.46 3.31
N ALA A 69 -7.77 5.74 2.28
CA ALA A 69 -8.01 6.15 0.91
C ALA A 69 -9.51 6.11 0.54
N TYR A 70 -10.24 5.09 0.99
CA TYR A 70 -11.69 5.03 0.79
C TYR A 70 -12.39 6.18 1.52
N THR A 71 -12.11 6.41 2.80
CA THR A 71 -12.69 7.52 3.59
C THR A 71 -12.39 8.87 2.95
N SER A 72 -11.17 9.04 2.45
CA SER A 72 -10.73 10.27 1.79
C SER A 72 -11.31 10.43 0.37
N SER A 73 -11.96 9.43 -0.20
CA SER A 73 -12.62 9.57 -1.50
C SER A 73 -13.93 10.34 -1.43
N TRP A 74 -14.51 10.48 -0.23
CA TRP A 74 -15.79 11.16 -0.01
C TRP A 74 -15.68 12.68 0.15
N GLY A 75 -14.47 13.23 0.31
CA GLY A 75 -14.27 14.68 0.45
C GLY A 75 -15.14 15.32 1.54
N GLU A 76 -15.78 16.44 1.19
CA GLU A 76 -16.70 17.18 2.07
C GLU A 76 -18.01 16.43 2.38
N ALA A 77 -18.31 15.32 1.68
CA ALA A 77 -19.48 14.49 1.97
C ALA A 77 -19.25 13.56 3.18
N ASN A 78 -18.01 13.43 3.66
CA ASN A 78 -17.73 12.76 4.93
C ASN A 78 -18.15 13.70 6.09
N PRO A 79 -19.03 13.28 7.02
CA PRO A 79 -19.47 14.10 8.15
C PRO A 79 -18.32 14.62 9.03
N ASN A 80 -17.16 13.96 9.00
CA ASN A 80 -15.92 14.38 9.67
C ASN A 80 -14.84 14.94 8.69
N GLY A 81 -15.19 15.17 7.42
CA GLY A 81 -14.27 15.37 6.29
C GLY A 81 -13.94 16.83 5.95
N GLY A 82 -13.53 17.64 6.93
CA GLY A 82 -12.93 18.94 6.63
C GLY A 82 -11.66 18.80 5.78
N LYS A 83 -11.32 19.80 4.96
CA LYS A 83 -10.11 19.78 4.11
C LYS A 83 -8.84 19.38 4.88
N ASP A 84 -8.69 19.89 6.11
CA ASP A 84 -7.53 19.59 6.95
C ASP A 84 -7.48 18.11 7.36
N VAL A 85 -8.63 17.52 7.71
CA VAL A 85 -8.75 16.09 8.08
C VAL A 85 -8.41 15.19 6.88
N MET A 86 -8.81 15.63 5.68
CA MET A 86 -8.53 14.92 4.44
C MET A 86 -7.04 14.96 4.08
N GLU A 87 -6.39 16.10 4.32
CA GLU A 87 -4.94 16.21 4.15
C GLU A 87 -4.18 15.35 5.17
N ASP A 88 -4.62 15.32 6.43
CA ASP A 88 -4.06 14.44 7.47
C ASP A 88 -4.19 12.96 7.11
N TYR A 89 -5.35 12.54 6.60
CA TYR A 89 -5.54 11.15 6.14
C TYR A 89 -4.64 10.84 4.95
N LEU A 90 -4.47 11.75 3.99
CA LEU A 90 -3.58 11.52 2.86
C LEU A 90 -2.10 11.43 3.27
N GLU A 91 -1.67 12.21 4.26
CA GLU A 91 -0.29 12.11 4.79
C GLU A 91 -0.08 10.84 5.59
N GLN A 92 -1.03 10.42 6.43
CA GLN A 92 -0.98 9.12 7.12
C GLN A 92 -0.95 7.95 6.12
N THR A 93 -1.76 8.05 5.08
CA THR A 93 -1.79 7.08 3.98
C THR A 93 -0.43 6.98 3.28
N ARG A 94 0.25 8.12 3.06
CA ARG A 94 1.61 8.13 2.52
C ARG A 94 2.59 7.39 3.42
N ALA A 95 2.54 7.62 4.73
CA ALA A 95 3.41 6.93 5.68
C ALA A 95 3.16 5.41 5.70
N ASP A 96 1.88 5.00 5.66
CA ASP A 96 1.51 3.58 5.63
C ASP A 96 1.94 2.90 4.33
N VAL A 97 1.86 3.58 3.17
CA VAL A 97 2.38 3.04 1.89
C VAL A 97 3.88 2.76 1.97
N VAL A 98 4.67 3.68 2.53
CA VAL A 98 6.12 3.50 2.70
C VAL A 98 6.42 2.34 3.65
N ALA A 99 5.65 2.21 4.74
CA ALA A 99 5.78 1.08 5.66
C ALA A 99 5.41 -0.26 4.99
N SER A 100 4.32 -0.30 4.21
CA SER A 100 3.93 -1.47 3.42
C SER A 100 5.02 -1.89 2.45
N GLU A 101 5.67 -0.94 1.75
CA GLU A 101 6.80 -1.23 0.86
C GLU A 101 7.97 -1.88 1.64
N LEU A 102 8.32 -1.31 2.79
CA LEU A 102 9.40 -1.84 3.64
C LEU A 102 9.12 -3.28 4.09
N TYR A 103 7.90 -3.56 4.56
CA TYR A 103 7.53 -4.92 4.97
C TYR A 103 7.46 -5.88 3.79
N LEU A 104 7.00 -5.42 2.62
CA LEU A 104 7.03 -6.22 1.41
C LEU A 104 8.47 -6.63 1.04
N ARG A 105 9.44 -5.72 1.14
CA ARG A 105 10.86 -6.05 0.90
C ARG A 105 11.37 -7.14 1.84
N GLN A 106 11.07 -7.03 3.13
CA GLN A 106 11.44 -8.05 4.13
C GLN A 106 10.79 -9.41 3.82
N ILE A 107 9.51 -9.43 3.44
CA ILE A 107 8.80 -10.65 3.01
C ILE A 107 9.49 -11.30 1.81
N LEU A 108 9.92 -10.51 0.83
CA LEU A 108 10.65 -11.02 -0.34
C LEU A 108 12.02 -11.58 0.05
N GLU A 109 12.71 -10.95 1.01
CA GLU A 109 13.99 -11.43 1.55
C GLU A 109 13.85 -12.79 2.24
N PHE A 110 12.85 -12.97 3.12
CA PHE A 110 12.55 -14.28 3.72
C PHE A 110 12.26 -15.38 2.69
N LEU A 111 11.64 -15.01 1.57
CA LEU A 111 11.31 -15.93 0.49
C LEU A 111 12.48 -16.10 -0.51
N ASN A 112 13.62 -15.45 -0.29
CA ASN A 112 14.76 -15.43 -1.20
C ASN A 112 14.38 -15.06 -2.64
N LEU A 113 13.45 -14.12 -2.80
CA LEU A 113 12.97 -13.68 -4.11
C LEU A 113 13.79 -12.48 -4.62
N GLU A 114 14.14 -12.52 -5.90
CA GLU A 114 14.78 -11.38 -6.57
C GLU A 114 13.81 -10.20 -6.65
N GLN A 115 14.28 -9.01 -6.28
CA GLN A 115 13.52 -7.78 -6.50
C GLN A 115 13.53 -7.44 -7.99
N LEU A 116 12.39 -7.67 -8.64
CA LEU A 116 12.20 -7.32 -10.03
C LEU A 116 12.14 -5.79 -10.20
N PRO A 117 12.58 -5.26 -11.35
CA PRO A 117 12.36 -3.86 -11.68
C PRO A 117 10.86 -3.56 -11.71
N ALA A 118 10.49 -2.30 -11.46
CA ALA A 118 9.11 -1.86 -11.46
C ALA A 118 8.40 -2.33 -12.75
N SER A 119 7.25 -2.99 -12.58
CA SER A 119 6.44 -3.44 -13.71
C SER A 119 6.07 -2.24 -14.57
N LYS A 120 6.32 -2.33 -15.87
CA LYS A 120 5.74 -1.41 -16.84
C LYS A 120 4.26 -1.78 -16.89
N LYS A 121 3.41 -1.17 -16.05
CA LYS A 121 1.96 -1.31 -16.15
C LYS A 121 1.58 -1.13 -17.65
N PRO A 122 0.78 -2.04 -18.24
CA PRO A 122 0.27 -1.85 -19.61
C PRO A 122 -0.59 -0.58 -19.72
#